data_AF-A0A3S1QQQ6-F1
#
_entry.id   AF-A0A3S1QQQ6-F1
#
_cell.length_a   1.000
_cell.length_b   1.000
_cell.length_c   1.000
_cell.angle_alpha   90.00
_cell.angle_beta   90.00
_cell.angle_gamma   90.00
#
_symmetry.space_group_name_H-M   'P 1'
#
loop_
_entity.id
_entity.type
_entity.pdbx_description
1 polymer ?
#
loop_
_entity_poly.entity_id
_entity_poly.type
_entity_poly.pdbx_seq_one_letter_code
_entity_poly.pdbx_strand_id
1 'polypeptide(L)'
;MVLANASETESLERSGHAETERQHSTKVLMLGALGVVYGDIGTSPIYAFREALHASSSSVARNDVLGVLSLIVWALTIIVTVKYVAFVLRADNKGEGGTLSLMALARSAYPPGSRLILVIGICGAALFFGDSIITPAISVLSAVEGLEVVTPALDAFVVPITLVILAVLFAVQRFGTGKVAAVFGPVTATWFVAIGAAGVYHIV
;
A
#
# COMPACT_ATOMS: atom_id res chain seq x y z
N MET A 1 19.16 11.72 -54.70
CA MET A 1 17.84 11.36 -54.13
C MET A 1 17.90 10.17 -53.15
N VAL A 2 18.89 9.26 -53.23
CA VAL A 2 18.97 8.07 -52.35
C VAL A 2 19.55 8.34 -50.94
N LEU A 3 20.35 9.40 -50.75
CA LEU A 3 21.02 9.69 -49.46
C LEU A 3 20.14 10.40 -48.41
N ALA A 4 19.00 10.98 -48.80
CA ALA A 4 18.09 11.64 -47.85
C ALA A 4 17.20 10.64 -47.09
N ASN A 5 16.91 9.49 -47.71
CA ASN A 5 16.00 8.50 -47.14
C ASN A 5 16.63 7.73 -45.97
N ALA A 6 17.96 7.53 -45.99
CA ALA A 6 18.70 6.81 -44.96
C ALA A 6 18.73 7.54 -43.61
N SER A 7 18.89 8.88 -43.63
CA SER A 7 18.87 9.69 -42.40
C SER A 7 17.47 9.82 -41.80
N GLU A 8 16.43 9.85 -42.64
CA GLU A 8 15.04 9.85 -42.15
C GLU A 8 14.68 8.49 -41.54
N THR A 9 15.07 7.36 -42.14
CA THR A 9 14.87 6.03 -41.54
C THR A 9 15.63 5.83 -40.23
N GLU A 10 16.88 6.29 -40.12
CA GLU A 10 17.63 6.22 -38.85
C GLU A 10 17.02 7.12 -37.75
N SER A 11 16.44 8.27 -38.13
CA SER A 11 15.76 9.16 -37.18
C SER A 11 14.43 8.58 -36.70
N LEU A 12 13.69 7.91 -37.58
CA LEU A 12 12.43 7.22 -37.26
C LEU A 12 12.69 5.98 -36.39
N GLU A 13 13.72 5.17 -36.69
CA GLU A 13 14.09 4.02 -35.87
C GLU A 13 14.62 4.43 -34.48
N ARG A 14 15.43 5.50 -34.39
CA ARG A 14 15.88 6.06 -33.11
C ARG A 14 14.72 6.63 -32.28
N SER A 15 13.73 7.26 -32.91
CA SER A 15 12.53 7.75 -32.21
C SER A 15 11.65 6.60 -31.69
N GLY A 16 11.46 5.53 -32.49
CA GLY A 16 10.67 4.36 -32.09
C GLY A 16 11.30 3.55 -30.96
N HIS A 17 12.63 3.40 -30.93
CA HIS A 17 13.34 2.74 -29.84
C HIS A 17 13.36 3.57 -28.55
N ALA A 18 13.59 4.89 -28.62
CA ALA A 18 13.56 5.75 -27.45
C ALA A 18 12.15 5.85 -26.84
N GLU A 19 11.10 5.87 -27.66
CA GLU A 19 9.71 5.91 -27.20
C GLU A 19 9.28 4.57 -26.60
N THR A 20 9.71 3.44 -27.17
CA THR A 20 9.45 2.09 -26.63
C THR A 20 10.20 1.86 -25.32
N GLU A 21 11.49 2.23 -25.21
CA GLU A 21 12.23 2.15 -23.95
C GLU A 21 11.61 3.03 -22.86
N ARG A 22 11.19 4.25 -23.20
CA ARG A 22 10.56 5.19 -22.25
C ARG A 22 9.18 4.71 -21.82
N GLN A 23 8.38 4.13 -22.72
CA GLN A 23 7.10 3.50 -22.38
C GLN A 23 7.27 2.23 -21.54
N HIS A 24 8.27 1.40 -21.84
CA HIS A 24 8.56 0.19 -21.07
C HIS A 24 9.05 0.55 -19.66
N SER A 25 9.90 1.58 -19.55
CA SER A 25 10.32 2.17 -18.28
C SER A 25 9.14 2.73 -17.49
N THR A 26 8.22 3.46 -18.12
CA THR A 26 7.03 4.02 -17.45
C THR A 26 6.08 2.93 -16.96
N LYS A 27 5.84 1.88 -17.76
CA LYS A 27 5.01 0.73 -17.35
C LYS A 27 5.64 -0.05 -16.20
N VAL A 28 6.96 -0.26 -16.21
CA VAL A 28 7.70 -0.93 -15.12
C VAL A 28 7.68 -0.08 -13.84
N LEU A 29 7.84 1.25 -13.97
CA LEU A 29 7.73 2.18 -12.85
C LEU A 29 6.31 2.23 -12.28
N MET A 30 5.29 2.21 -13.13
CA MET A 30 3.88 2.10 -12.72
C MET A 30 3.60 0.78 -12.00
N LEU A 31 4.12 -0.34 -12.51
CA LEU A 31 3.95 -1.65 -11.88
C LEU A 31 4.66 -1.72 -10.51
N GLY A 32 5.85 -1.14 -10.40
CA GLY A 32 6.57 -1.01 -9.13
C GLY A 32 5.82 -0.11 -8.13
N ALA A 33 5.29 1.03 -8.58
CA ALA A 33 4.50 1.93 -7.76
C ALA A 33 3.17 1.28 -7.31
N LEU A 34 2.50 0.54 -8.20
CA LEU A 34 1.33 -0.26 -7.87
C LEU A 34 1.69 -1.29 -6.79
N GLY A 35 2.77 -2.04 -6.98
CA GLY A 35 3.21 -3.06 -6.04
C GLY A 35 3.49 -2.55 -4.64
N VAL A 36 4.20 -1.43 -4.54
CA VAL A 36 4.60 -0.84 -3.27
C VAL A 36 3.44 -0.12 -2.58
N VAL A 37 2.70 0.74 -3.30
CA VAL A 37 1.65 1.58 -2.70
C VAL A 37 0.37 0.78 -2.48
N TYR A 38 -0.07 -0.01 -3.47
CA TYR A 38 -1.31 -0.79 -3.34
C TYR A 38 -1.09 -2.11 -2.62
N GLY A 39 0.15 -2.62 -2.50
CA GLY A 39 0.43 -3.79 -1.68
C GLY A 39 0.11 -3.54 -0.20
N ASP A 40 0.52 -2.39 0.33
CA ASP A 40 0.23 -1.96 1.70
C ASP A 40 -1.28 -1.77 1.92
N ILE A 41 -1.93 -1.01 1.03
CA ILE A 41 -3.37 -0.74 1.11
C ILE A 41 -4.20 -2.03 0.96
N GLY A 42 -3.82 -2.92 0.05
CA GLY A 42 -4.59 -4.11 -0.30
C GLY A 42 -4.48 -5.26 0.70
N THR A 43 -3.39 -5.32 1.46
CA THR A 43 -3.21 -6.33 2.52
C THR A 43 -3.88 -5.91 3.83
N SER A 44 -4.08 -4.59 4.03
CA SER A 44 -4.65 -4.05 5.27
C SER A 44 -6.02 -4.55 5.69
N PRO A 45 -7.00 -4.73 4.78
CA PRO A 45 -8.30 -5.24 5.18
C PRO A 45 -8.24 -6.70 5.63
N ILE A 46 -7.25 -7.48 5.17
CA ILE A 46 -7.16 -8.92 5.44
C ILE A 46 -6.72 -9.18 6.88
N TYR A 47 -5.67 -8.48 7.33
CA TYR A 47 -5.28 -8.60 8.75
C TYR A 47 -6.33 -7.95 9.66
N ALA A 48 -6.93 -6.83 9.26
CA ALA A 48 -7.96 -6.16 10.06
C ALA A 48 -9.21 -7.04 10.22
N PHE A 49 -9.59 -7.74 9.15
CA PHE A 49 -10.70 -8.69 9.17
C PHE A 49 -10.41 -9.87 10.10
N ARG A 50 -9.21 -10.44 10.02
CA ARG A 50 -8.77 -11.53 10.90
C ARG A 50 -8.76 -11.10 12.37
N GLU A 51 -8.20 -9.94 12.68
CA GLU A 51 -8.12 -9.43 14.04
C GLU A 51 -9.51 -9.11 14.61
N ALA A 52 -10.38 -8.49 13.79
CA ALA A 52 -11.76 -8.21 14.19
C ALA A 52 -12.57 -9.50 14.46
N LEU A 53 -12.33 -10.57 13.70
CA LEU A 53 -12.96 -11.87 13.95
C LEU A 53 -12.45 -12.53 15.24
N HIS A 54 -11.15 -12.43 15.51
CA HIS A 54 -10.59 -12.88 16.79
C HIS A 54 -11.21 -12.11 17.97
N ALA A 55 -11.47 -10.82 17.80
CA ALA A 55 -12.08 -9.98 18.82
C ALA A 55 -13.60 -10.23 18.98
N SER A 56 -14.31 -10.72 17.95
CA SER A 56 -15.77 -10.77 17.96
C SER A 56 -16.37 -11.91 18.79
N SER A 57 -15.79 -13.13 18.78
CA SER A 57 -16.23 -14.26 19.62
C SER A 57 -15.39 -15.53 19.38
N SER A 58 -15.37 -16.47 20.34
CA SER A 58 -14.66 -17.77 20.21
C SER A 58 -15.31 -18.75 19.21
N SER A 59 -16.48 -18.42 18.67
CA SER A 59 -17.22 -19.25 17.70
C SER A 59 -17.59 -18.39 16.51
N VAL A 60 -16.82 -18.51 15.42
CA VAL A 60 -17.02 -17.75 14.20
C VAL A 60 -18.36 -18.13 13.55
N ALA A 61 -19.40 -17.35 13.85
CA ALA A 61 -20.70 -17.49 13.22
C ALA A 61 -20.70 -16.73 11.88
N ARG A 62 -21.48 -17.22 10.90
CA ARG A 62 -21.63 -16.54 9.59
C ARG A 62 -22.07 -15.07 9.74
N ASN A 63 -22.88 -14.77 10.75
CA ASN A 63 -23.36 -13.42 11.01
C ASN A 63 -22.23 -12.48 11.45
N ASP A 64 -21.25 -12.98 12.21
CA ASP A 64 -20.11 -12.18 12.68
C ASP A 64 -19.20 -11.82 11.51
N VAL A 65 -18.92 -12.79 10.63
CA VAL A 65 -18.17 -12.62 9.37
C VAL A 65 -18.81 -11.54 8.50
N LEU A 66 -20.12 -11.62 8.27
CA LEU A 66 -20.84 -10.64 7.45
C LEU A 66 -20.91 -9.25 8.11
N GLY A 67 -21.04 -9.21 9.45
CA GLY A 67 -21.02 -7.97 10.22
C GLY A 67 -19.69 -7.24 10.12
N VAL A 68 -18.58 -7.93 10.39
CA VAL A 68 -17.23 -7.39 10.28
C VAL A 68 -16.93 -6.96 8.83
N LEU A 69 -17.26 -7.80 7.84
CA LEU A 69 -17.05 -7.48 6.44
C LEU A 69 -17.79 -6.20 6.02
N SER A 70 -19.06 -6.07 6.44
CA SER A 70 -19.87 -4.88 6.18
C SER A 70 -19.26 -3.62 6.82
N LEU A 71 -18.80 -3.72 8.07
CA LEU A 71 -18.14 -2.61 8.76
C LEU A 71 -16.87 -2.17 8.04
N ILE A 72 -16.04 -3.11 7.60
CA ILE A 72 -14.82 -2.79 6.83
C ILE A 72 -15.17 -2.09 5.52
N VAL A 73 -16.13 -2.63 4.76
CA VAL A 73 -16.56 -2.04 3.47
C VAL A 73 -17.08 -0.61 3.66
N TRP A 74 -17.97 -0.39 4.65
CA TRP A 74 -18.51 0.95 4.92
C TRP A 74 -17.47 1.91 5.48
N ALA A 75 -16.61 1.44 6.38
CA ALA A 75 -15.53 2.26 6.94
C ALA A 75 -14.57 2.71 5.85
N LEU A 76 -14.07 1.79 5.01
CA LEU A 76 -13.17 2.13 3.90
C LEU A 76 -13.85 3.06 2.90
N THR A 77 -15.11 2.77 2.53
CA THR A 77 -15.87 3.62 1.61
C THR A 77 -15.98 5.04 2.15
N ILE A 78 -16.44 5.22 3.39
CA ILE A 78 -16.62 6.55 3.99
C ILE A 78 -15.28 7.26 4.18
N ILE A 79 -14.26 6.56 4.69
CA ILE A 79 -12.93 7.14 4.93
C ILE A 79 -12.30 7.58 3.62
N VAL A 80 -12.28 6.73 2.59
CA VAL A 80 -11.64 7.07 1.30
C VAL A 80 -12.43 8.16 0.57
N THR A 81 -13.76 8.05 0.49
CA THR A 81 -14.57 9.02 -0.27
C THR A 81 -14.73 10.35 0.46
N VAL A 82 -15.21 10.35 1.71
CA VAL A 82 -15.53 11.57 2.43
C VAL A 82 -14.25 12.19 3.00
N LYS A 83 -13.48 11.45 3.79
CA LYS A 83 -12.27 12.02 4.44
C LYS A 83 -11.19 12.33 3.41
N TYR A 84 -10.79 11.36 2.59
CA TYR A 84 -9.66 11.56 1.68
C TYR A 84 -10.04 12.35 0.43
N VAL A 85 -11.03 11.89 -0.35
CA VAL A 85 -11.36 12.54 -1.64
C VAL A 85 -12.05 13.89 -1.43
N ALA A 86 -13.05 13.99 -0.55
CA ALA A 86 -13.81 15.23 -0.40
C ALA A 86 -13.10 16.32 0.42
N PHE A 87 -12.20 15.95 1.35
CA PHE A 87 -11.46 16.92 2.16
C PHE A 87 -9.96 16.95 1.88
N VAL A 88 -9.24 15.85 2.12
CA VAL A 88 -7.77 15.83 2.10
C VAL A 88 -7.21 16.20 0.72
N LEU A 89 -7.78 15.66 -0.36
CA LEU A 89 -7.32 15.97 -1.73
C LEU A 89 -7.69 17.39 -2.18
N ARG A 90 -8.65 18.05 -1.52
CA ARG A 90 -9.02 19.46 -1.80
C ARG A 90 -8.21 20.46 -0.98
N ALA A 91 -7.57 19.99 0.09
CA ALA A 91 -6.72 20.79 0.96
C ALA A 91 -5.26 20.66 0.49
N ASP A 92 -4.94 21.31 -0.62
CA ASP A 92 -3.57 21.40 -1.13
C ASP A 92 -2.89 22.70 -0.68
N ASN A 93 -1.57 22.66 -0.48
CA ASN A 93 -0.76 23.86 -0.25
C ASN A 93 0.15 24.06 -1.46
N LYS A 94 -0.31 24.83 -2.45
CA LYS A 94 0.45 25.10 -3.70
C LYS A 94 0.81 23.81 -4.45
N GLY A 95 -0.11 22.85 -4.49
CA GLY A 95 0.13 21.55 -5.13
C GLY A 95 0.94 20.54 -4.31
N GLU A 96 1.38 20.88 -3.09
CA GLU A 96 1.95 19.90 -2.16
C GLU A 96 0.84 19.27 -1.30
N GLY A 97 0.81 17.94 -1.22
CA GLY A 97 -0.08 17.18 -0.35
C GLY A 97 0.62 16.65 0.91
N GLY A 98 -0.13 16.01 1.80
CA GLY A 98 0.41 15.29 2.96
C GLY A 98 0.36 16.07 4.27
N THR A 99 0.64 15.38 5.38
CA THR A 99 0.43 15.86 6.76
C THR A 99 1.19 17.14 7.08
N LEU A 100 2.43 17.28 6.59
CA LEU A 100 3.26 18.47 6.78
C LEU A 100 2.79 19.65 5.93
N SER A 101 2.30 19.38 4.73
CA SER A 101 1.72 20.39 3.84
C SER A 101 0.41 20.95 4.42
N LEU A 102 -0.48 20.08 4.90
CA LEU A 102 -1.72 20.43 5.61
C LEU A 102 -1.46 21.25 6.87
N MET A 103 -0.42 20.87 7.64
CA MET A 103 0.01 21.62 8.81
C MET A 103 0.50 23.03 8.43
N ALA A 104 1.28 23.17 7.35
CA ALA A 104 1.72 24.47 6.85
C ALA A 104 0.54 25.34 6.39
N LEU A 105 -0.41 24.74 5.65
CA LEU A 105 -1.64 25.40 5.21
C LEU A 105 -2.48 25.86 6.40
N ALA A 106 -2.71 25.00 7.39
CA ALA A 106 -3.48 25.32 8.59
C ALA A 106 -2.83 26.45 9.41
N ARG A 107 -1.49 26.45 9.53
CA ARG A 107 -0.76 27.55 10.19
C ARG A 107 -0.88 28.87 9.43
N SER A 108 -0.92 28.83 8.09
CA SER A 108 -1.10 30.02 7.27
C SER A 108 -2.54 30.58 7.32
N ALA A 109 -3.54 29.71 7.44
CA ALA A 109 -4.96 30.09 7.50
C ALA A 109 -5.38 30.60 8.88
N TYR A 110 -4.73 30.17 9.97
CA TYR A 110 -5.03 30.61 11.34
C TYR A 110 -3.77 30.97 12.15
N PRO A 111 -3.25 32.20 11.97
CA PRO A 111 -2.05 32.68 12.66
C PRO A 111 -2.08 32.65 14.20
N PRO A 112 -3.18 33.02 14.91
CA PRO A 112 -3.17 33.06 16.37
C PRO A 112 -3.11 31.66 17.01
N GLY A 113 -3.52 30.60 16.31
CA GLY A 113 -3.42 29.20 16.77
C GLY A 113 -2.17 28.46 16.29
N SER A 114 -1.22 29.14 15.67
CA SER A 114 -0.05 28.52 15.00
C SER A 114 0.76 27.57 15.89
N ARG A 115 0.87 27.86 17.20
CA ARG A 115 1.57 26.98 18.16
C ARG A 115 0.79 25.69 18.44
N LEU A 116 -0.53 25.76 18.54
CA LEU A 116 -1.38 24.58 18.73
C LEU A 116 -1.38 23.70 17.47
N ILE A 117 -1.51 24.31 16.29
CA ILE A 117 -1.45 23.62 15.01
C ILE A 117 -0.09 22.94 14.81
N LEU A 118 1.00 23.58 15.27
CA LEU A 118 2.32 22.97 15.27
C LEU A 118 2.37 21.71 16.13
N VAL A 119 1.84 21.75 17.35
CA VAL A 119 1.80 20.58 18.25
C VAL A 119 0.94 19.47 17.64
N ILE A 120 -0.24 19.79 17.12
CA ILE A 120 -1.13 18.81 16.46
C ILE A 120 -0.45 18.19 15.23
N GLY A 121 0.25 19.00 14.43
CA GLY A 121 0.99 18.53 13.26
C GLY A 121 2.15 17.60 13.63
N ILE A 122 2.91 17.92 14.68
CA ILE A 122 3.98 17.07 15.21
C ILE A 122 3.39 15.75 15.74
N CYS A 123 2.30 15.80 16.50
CA CYS A 123 1.60 14.60 16.96
C CYS A 123 1.13 13.75 15.77
N GLY A 124 0.56 14.36 14.73
CA GLY A 124 0.15 13.65 13.51
C GLY A 124 1.32 12.99 12.78
N ALA A 125 2.46 13.68 12.66
CA ALA A 125 3.67 13.12 12.06
C ALA A 125 4.23 11.95 12.89
N ALA A 126 4.19 12.03 14.22
CA ALA A 126 4.61 10.95 15.11
C ALA A 126 3.69 9.71 14.99
N LEU A 127 2.38 9.91 14.91
CA LEU A 127 1.43 8.81 14.68
C LEU A 127 1.62 8.15 13.32
N PHE A 128 1.88 8.94 12.28
CA PHE A 128 2.20 8.42 10.94
C PHE A 128 3.50 7.59 10.92
N PHE A 129 4.52 8.05 11.66
CA PHE A 129 5.77 7.30 11.80
C PHE A 129 5.56 5.99 12.59
N GLY A 130 4.72 6.03 13.63
CA GLY A 130 4.31 4.83 14.36
C GLY A 130 3.61 3.81 13.46
N ASP A 131 2.64 4.25 12.66
CA ASP A 131 1.94 3.41 11.68
C ASP A 131 2.91 2.77 10.67
N SER A 132 3.86 3.55 10.17
CA SER A 132 4.91 3.08 9.25
C SER A 132 5.80 1.97 9.84
N ILE A 133 5.94 1.91 11.17
CA ILE A 133 6.70 0.86 11.88
C ILE A 133 5.82 -0.36 12.17
N ILE A 134 4.55 -0.14 12.51
CA ILE A 134 3.62 -1.20 12.93
C ILE A 134 3.19 -2.06 11.74
N THR A 135 2.89 -1.45 10.59
CA THR A 135 2.29 -2.16 9.45
C THR A 135 3.15 -3.32 8.92
N PRO A 136 4.47 -3.18 8.72
CA PRO A 136 5.31 -4.32 8.31
C PRO A 136 5.29 -5.47 9.33
N ALA A 137 5.25 -5.16 10.63
CA ALA A 137 5.23 -6.17 11.68
C ALA A 137 3.91 -6.93 11.71
N ILE A 138 2.76 -6.22 11.71
CA ILE A 138 1.44 -6.84 11.75
C ILE A 138 1.13 -7.61 10.47
N SER A 139 1.51 -7.09 9.31
CA SER A 139 1.26 -7.75 8.03
C SER A 139 2.03 -9.08 7.91
N VAL A 140 3.32 -9.12 8.29
CA VAL A 140 4.11 -10.36 8.27
C VAL A 140 3.62 -11.33 9.35
N LEU A 141 3.33 -10.86 10.57
CA LEU A 141 2.81 -11.72 11.64
C LEU A 141 1.48 -12.36 11.23
N SER A 142 0.55 -11.58 10.70
CA SER A 142 -0.76 -12.08 10.25
C SER A 142 -0.64 -13.08 9.09
N ALA A 143 0.35 -12.91 8.22
CA ALA A 143 0.63 -13.85 7.14
C ALA A 143 1.19 -15.18 7.68
N VAL A 144 2.09 -15.14 8.68
CA VAL A 144 2.68 -16.33 9.29
C VAL A 144 1.66 -17.07 10.17
N GLU A 145 0.84 -16.35 10.94
CA GLU A 145 -0.25 -16.97 11.70
C GLU A 145 -1.33 -17.58 10.81
N GLY A 146 -1.47 -17.12 9.56
CA GLY A 146 -2.29 -17.79 8.55
C GLY A 146 -1.86 -19.24 8.28
N LEU A 147 -0.61 -19.61 8.57
CA LEU A 147 -0.08 -20.96 8.42
C LEU A 147 -0.55 -21.91 9.54
N GLU A 148 -0.87 -21.39 10.73
CA GLU A 148 -1.39 -22.18 11.87
C GLU A 148 -2.73 -22.85 11.51
N VAL A 149 -3.52 -22.22 10.64
CA VAL A 149 -4.79 -22.78 10.12
C VAL A 149 -4.56 -24.13 9.42
N VAL A 150 -3.37 -24.36 8.85
CA VAL A 150 -3.00 -25.59 8.15
C VAL A 150 -2.22 -26.55 9.05
N THR A 151 -1.46 -26.05 10.02
CA THR A 151 -0.68 -26.88 10.96
C THR A 151 -0.56 -26.22 12.35
N PRO A 152 -1.40 -26.61 13.32
CA PRO A 152 -1.40 -26.05 14.69
C PRO A 152 -0.13 -26.35 15.52
N ALA A 153 0.77 -27.20 15.02
CA ALA A 153 2.05 -27.47 15.68
C ALA A 153 3.07 -26.33 15.51
N LEU A 154 2.75 -25.30 14.71
CA LEU A 154 3.65 -24.19 14.39
C LEU A 154 3.47 -22.95 15.28
N ASP A 155 2.52 -22.95 16.21
CA ASP A 155 2.22 -21.78 17.07
C ASP A 155 3.46 -21.23 17.80
N ALA A 156 4.30 -22.12 18.35
CA ALA A 156 5.52 -21.71 19.05
C ALA A 156 6.59 -21.11 18.10
N PHE A 157 6.50 -21.34 16.80
CA PHE A 157 7.45 -20.89 15.79
C PHE A 157 6.99 -19.64 15.04
N VAL A 158 5.75 -19.20 15.18
CA VAL A 158 5.22 -18.01 14.49
C VAL A 158 6.03 -16.76 14.78
N VAL A 159 6.28 -16.46 16.06
CA VAL A 159 7.05 -15.27 16.45
C VAL A 159 8.51 -15.36 15.95
N PRO A 160 9.26 -16.45 16.17
CA PRO A 160 10.60 -16.62 15.60
C PRO A 160 10.65 -16.48 14.07
N ILE A 161 9.72 -17.12 13.34
CA ILE A 161 9.67 -17.06 11.88
C ILE A 161 9.42 -15.62 11.40
N THR A 162 8.47 -14.92 12.04
CA THR A 162 8.16 -13.52 11.74
C THR A 162 9.40 -12.64 11.92
N LEU A 163 10.13 -12.80 13.03
CA LEU A 163 11.36 -12.06 13.30
C LEU A 163 12.45 -12.35 12.25
N VAL A 164 12.61 -13.60 11.84
CA VAL A 164 13.56 -13.99 10.79
C VAL A 164 13.17 -13.39 9.44
N ILE A 165 11.89 -13.44 9.07
CA ILE A 165 11.39 -12.85 7.82
C ILE A 165 11.64 -11.34 7.83
N LEU A 166 11.27 -10.64 8.90
CA LEU A 166 11.50 -9.20 9.02
C LEU A 166 13.00 -8.88 8.94
N ALA A 167 13.84 -9.58 9.69
CA ALA A 167 15.29 -9.38 9.66
C ALA A 167 15.87 -9.55 8.24
N VAL A 168 15.45 -10.58 7.51
CA VAL A 168 15.88 -10.82 6.13
C VAL A 168 15.36 -9.74 5.19
N LEU A 169 14.07 -9.38 5.27
CA LEU A 169 13.48 -8.34 4.43
C LEU A 169 14.19 -7.00 4.61
N PHE A 170 14.39 -6.56 5.86
CA PHE A 170 15.11 -5.32 6.16
C PHE A 170 16.60 -5.40 5.80
N ALA A 171 17.23 -6.58 5.97
CA ALA A 171 18.61 -6.78 5.56
C ALA A 171 18.78 -6.67 4.03
N VAL A 172 17.81 -7.12 3.23
CA VAL A 172 17.84 -7.00 1.77
C VAL A 172 17.56 -5.56 1.31
N GLN A 173 16.73 -4.80 2.03
CA GLN A 173 16.42 -3.40 1.70
C GLN A 173 17.66 -2.49 1.68
N ARG A 174 18.73 -2.83 2.41
CA ARG A 174 20.01 -2.08 2.38
C ARG A 174 20.65 -1.99 0.99
N PHE A 175 20.32 -2.91 0.08
CA PHE A 175 20.86 -2.95 -1.28
C PHE A 175 20.07 -2.10 -2.29
N GLY A 176 19.06 -1.37 -1.81
CA GLY A 176 18.28 -0.41 -2.59
C GLY A 176 16.81 -0.80 -2.70
N THR A 177 15.92 0.13 -2.32
CA THR A 177 14.46 -0.06 -2.35
C THR A 177 13.90 -0.23 -3.76
N GLY A 178 14.56 0.34 -4.78
CA GLY A 178 14.10 0.25 -6.18
C GLY A 178 14.14 -1.18 -6.75
N LYS A 179 15.15 -1.99 -6.39
CA LYS A 179 15.23 -3.39 -6.84
C LYS A 179 14.20 -4.27 -6.13
N VAL A 180 13.95 -3.99 -4.86
CA VAL A 180 12.90 -4.66 -4.07
C VAL A 180 11.53 -4.33 -4.66
N ALA A 181 11.22 -3.06 -4.90
CA ALA A 181 9.96 -2.61 -5.50
C ALA A 181 9.67 -3.28 -6.86
N ALA A 182 10.69 -3.51 -7.68
CA ALA A 182 10.53 -4.17 -8.97
C ALA A 182 10.11 -5.65 -8.86
N VAL A 183 10.51 -6.35 -7.79
CA VAL A 183 10.10 -7.73 -7.51
C VAL A 183 8.71 -7.77 -6.86
N PHE A 184 8.41 -6.81 -5.99
CA PHE A 184 7.13 -6.74 -5.29
C PHE A 184 5.97 -6.39 -6.25
N GLY A 185 6.19 -5.59 -7.29
CA GLY A 185 5.19 -5.28 -8.33
C GLY A 185 4.46 -6.50 -8.89
N PRO A 186 5.16 -7.43 -9.55
CA PRO A 186 4.57 -8.67 -10.08
C PRO A 186 3.91 -9.56 -9.02
N VAL A 187 4.49 -9.65 -7.81
CA VAL A 187 3.93 -10.45 -6.72
C VAL A 187 2.59 -9.88 -6.28
N THR A 188 2.52 -8.58 -6.03
CA THR A 188 1.28 -7.89 -5.65
C THR A 188 0.22 -7.96 -6.76
N ALA A 189 0.62 -7.85 -8.02
CA ALA A 189 -0.30 -8.02 -9.15
C ALA A 189 -0.90 -9.44 -9.19
N THR A 190 -0.06 -10.46 -9.00
CA THR A 190 -0.49 -11.87 -8.92
C THR A 190 -1.45 -12.08 -7.76
N TRP A 191 -1.15 -11.49 -6.60
CA TRP A 191 -2.00 -11.52 -5.42
C TRP A 191 -3.39 -10.91 -5.67
N PHE A 192 -3.46 -9.72 -6.28
CA PHE A 192 -4.74 -9.11 -6.60
C PHE A 192 -5.56 -9.94 -7.60
N VAL A 193 -4.90 -10.55 -8.59
CA VAL A 193 -5.56 -11.48 -9.51
C VAL A 193 -6.09 -12.71 -8.76
N ALA A 194 -5.34 -13.26 -7.82
CA ALA A 194 -5.77 -14.41 -7.02
C ALA A 194 -7.00 -14.09 -6.16
N ILE A 195 -7.01 -12.95 -5.45
CA ILE A 195 -8.17 -12.52 -4.66
C ILE A 195 -9.36 -12.22 -5.57
N GLY A 196 -9.13 -11.54 -6.69
CA GLY A 196 -10.18 -11.23 -7.66
C GLY A 196 -10.83 -12.49 -8.22
N ALA A 197 -10.03 -13.48 -8.62
CA ALA A 197 -10.51 -14.77 -9.10
C ALA A 197 -11.28 -15.55 -8.02
N ALA A 198 -10.75 -15.60 -6.79
CA ALA A 198 -11.44 -16.22 -5.66
C ALA A 198 -12.78 -15.54 -5.35
N GLY A 199 -12.84 -14.21 -5.45
CA GLY A 199 -14.07 -13.43 -5.28
C GLY A 199 -15.11 -13.74 -6.35
N VAL A 200 -14.71 -13.77 -7.63
CA VAL A 200 -15.61 -14.14 -8.75
C VAL A 200 -16.15 -15.56 -8.58
N TYR A 201 -15.30 -16.50 -8.18
CA TYR A 201 -15.71 -17.89 -7.93
C TYR A 201 -16.78 -18.04 -6.84
N HIS A 202 -16.80 -17.15 -5.84
CA HIS A 202 -17.81 -17.18 -4.78
C HIS A 202 -19.10 -16.42 -5.13
N ILE A 203 -19.10 -15.61 -6.19
CA ILE A 203 -20.27 -14.87 -6.67
C ILE A 203 -21.09 -15.70 -7.66
N VAL A 204 -20.41 -16.47 -8.51
CA VAL A 204 -21.01 -17.36 -9.52
C VAL A 204 -21.40 -18.70 -8.89
#